data_AF-A0A497DUB6-F1
#
_entry.id   AF-A0A497DUB6-F1
#
_cell.length_a   1.000
_cell.length_b   1.000
_cell.length_c   1.000
_cell.angle_alpha   90.00
_cell.angle_beta   90.00
_cell.angle_gamma   90.00
#
_symmetry.space_group_name_H-M   'P 1'
#
loop_
_entity.id
_entity.type
_entity.pdbx_description
1 polymer ?
#
loop_
_entity_poly.entity_id
_entity_poly.type
_entity_poly.pdbx_seq_one_letter_code
_entity_poly.pdbx_strand_id
1 'polypeptide(L)'
;MGVAENLQVIKEKVPSNVTLVAVSKTKADEAILEAYQAGHRDFGENKVQDLAAKQERLPADIRWHMIGHLQSNKVKYLAPFVHLLHGVDSLKLLGVINREAEKAGRVIDCLLQIRIAL
;
A
#
# COMPACT_ATOMS: atom_id res chain seq x y z
N MET A 1 -1.33 16.86 19.30
CA MET A 1 -2.21 15.86 18.66
C MET A 1 -1.35 14.73 18.13
N GLY A 2 -1.63 13.50 18.57
CA GLY A 2 -0.94 12.29 18.11
C GLY A 2 -1.43 11.82 16.74
N VAL A 3 -0.78 10.79 16.17
CA VAL A 3 -1.23 10.16 14.93
C VAL A 3 -2.62 9.54 15.11
N ALA A 4 -2.87 8.91 16.26
CA ALA A 4 -4.15 8.30 16.58
C ALA A 4 -5.32 9.30 16.59
N GLU A 5 -5.11 10.46 17.21
CA GLU A 5 -6.13 11.52 17.31
C GLU A 5 -6.48 12.10 15.93
N ASN A 6 -5.45 12.40 15.11
CA ASN A 6 -5.64 12.88 13.75
C ASN A 6 -6.39 11.85 12.88
N LEU A 7 -6.07 10.56 13.06
CA LEU A 7 -6.73 9.48 12.33
C LEU A 7 -8.23 9.43 12.66
N GLN A 8 -8.59 9.54 13.93
CA GLN A 8 -9.98 9.52 14.36
C GLN A 8 -10.78 10.68 13.76
N VAL A 9 -10.23 11.90 13.85
CA VAL A 9 -10.87 13.11 13.29
C VAL A 9 -11.08 12.99 11.77
N ILE A 10 -10.15 12.37 11.05
CA ILE A 10 -10.30 12.16 9.59
C ILE A 10 -11.35 11.08 9.32
N LYS A 11 -11.31 9.95 10.04
CA LYS A 11 -12.27 8.85 9.86
C LYS A 11 -13.72 9.30 10.09
N GLU A 12 -13.96 10.20 11.03
CA GLU A 12 -15.30 10.75 11.29
C GLU A 12 -15.81 11.66 10.17
N LYS A 13 -14.91 12.28 9.39
CA LYS A 13 -15.26 13.18 8.28
C LYS A 13 -15.41 12.47 6.94
N VAL A 14 -14.90 11.24 6.85
CA VAL A 14 -14.85 10.48 5.61
C VAL A 14 -16.03 9.49 5.59
N PRO A 15 -16.79 9.41 4.48
CA PRO A 15 -17.88 8.45 4.36
C PRO A 15 -17.43 7.00 4.57
N SER A 16 -18.31 6.15 5.10
CA SER A 16 -18.00 4.75 5.42
C SER A 16 -17.58 3.90 4.21
N ASN A 17 -17.95 4.31 3.00
CA ASN A 17 -17.58 3.64 1.74
C ASN A 17 -16.21 4.10 1.19
N VAL A 18 -15.49 4.97 1.89
CA VAL A 18 -14.18 5.47 1.48
C VAL A 18 -13.10 4.87 2.37
N THR A 19 -12.11 4.23 1.75
CA THR A 19 -10.94 3.70 2.46
C THR A 19 -9.91 4.81 2.65
N LEU A 20 -9.59 5.11 3.92
CA LEU A 20 -8.48 6.00 4.27
C LEU A 20 -7.14 5.24 4.17
N VAL A 21 -6.27 5.63 3.25
CA VAL A 21 -4.91 5.06 3.14
C VAL A 21 -3.91 6.02 3.78
N ALA A 22 -3.26 5.59 4.86
CA ALA A 22 -2.28 6.40 5.57
C ALA A 22 -0.90 6.31 4.88
N VAL A 23 -0.39 7.42 4.36
CA VAL A 23 0.91 7.43 3.66
C VAL A 23 2.05 7.40 4.68
N SER A 24 2.76 6.28 4.76
CA SER A 24 3.81 6.02 5.74
C SER A 24 5.24 6.17 5.20
N LYS A 25 5.40 6.64 3.96
CA LYS A 25 6.71 6.91 3.37
C LYS A 25 7.53 7.81 4.29
N THR A 26 8.81 7.44 4.48
CA THR A 26 9.77 8.14 5.35
C THR A 26 9.36 8.25 6.83
N LYS A 27 8.30 7.56 7.27
CA LYS A 27 7.94 7.48 8.68
C LYS A 27 8.63 6.29 9.34
N ALA A 28 9.05 6.51 10.59
CA ALA A 28 9.59 5.47 11.44
C ALA A 28 8.49 4.48 11.83
N ASP A 29 8.88 3.27 12.22
CA ASP A 29 7.96 2.18 12.52
C ASP A 29 7.05 2.52 13.71
N GLU A 30 7.54 3.31 14.68
CA GLU A 30 6.79 3.72 15.86
C GLU A 30 5.54 4.52 15.49
N ALA A 31 5.65 5.41 14.50
CA ALA A 31 4.51 6.19 14.01
C ALA A 31 3.48 5.33 13.26
N ILE A 32 3.95 4.28 12.58
CA ILE A 32 3.08 3.31 11.90
C ILE A 32 2.37 2.44 12.93
N LEU A 33 3.10 2.00 13.96
CA LEU A 33 2.56 1.22 15.08
C LEU A 33 1.54 2.02 15.89
N GLU A 34 1.75 3.32 16.12
CA GLU A 34 0.77 4.19 16.78
C GLU A 34 -0.56 4.20 16.00
N ALA A 35 -0.51 4.39 14.68
CA ALA A 35 -1.70 4.34 13.83
C ALA A 35 -2.34 2.93 13.82
N TYR A 36 -1.52 1.89 13.77
CA TYR A 36 -1.97 0.50 13.79
C TYR A 36 -2.70 0.14 15.10
N GLN A 37 -2.16 0.58 16.24
CA GLN A 37 -2.75 0.40 17.56
C GLN A 37 -4.07 1.18 17.71
N ALA A 38 -4.22 2.29 17.00
CA ALA A 38 -5.49 3.01 16.85
C ALA A 38 -6.49 2.32 15.89
N GLY A 39 -6.23 1.07 15.50
CA GLY A 39 -7.10 0.27 14.64
C GLY A 39 -6.95 0.57 13.14
N HIS A 40 -5.93 1.31 12.71
CA HIS A 40 -5.67 1.50 11.28
C HIS A 40 -5.03 0.28 10.64
N ARG A 41 -5.31 0.02 9.36
CA ARG A 41 -4.75 -1.14 8.64
C ARG A 41 -4.21 -0.82 7.25
N ASP A 42 -4.69 0.24 6.59
CA ASP A 42 -4.32 0.56 5.20
C ASP A 42 -3.17 1.58 5.16
N PHE A 43 -2.00 1.13 4.74
CA PHE A 43 -0.79 1.96 4.69
C PHE A 43 -0.22 2.02 3.28
N GLY A 44 0.19 3.23 2.87
CA GLY A 44 0.72 3.50 1.54
C GLY A 44 2.21 3.79 1.55
N GLU A 45 2.96 3.07 0.71
CA GLU A 45 4.39 3.27 0.48
C GLU A 45 4.69 3.53 -1.00
N ASN A 46 5.75 4.29 -1.27
CA ASN A 46 6.14 4.65 -2.64
C ASN A 46 7.44 4.00 -3.12
N LYS A 47 8.11 3.20 -2.28
CA LYS A 47 9.33 2.48 -2.61
C LYS A 47 9.19 1.01 -2.24
N VAL A 48 9.48 0.12 -3.18
CA VAL A 48 9.29 -1.33 -3.02
C VAL A 48 10.15 -1.90 -1.87
N GLN A 49 11.40 -1.46 -1.76
CA GLN A 49 12.33 -1.95 -0.75
C GLN A 49 11.88 -1.54 0.66
N ASP A 50 11.50 -0.27 0.84
CA ASP A 50 11.02 0.24 2.13
C ASP A 50 9.75 -0.50 2.54
N LEU A 51 8.83 -0.72 1.59
CA LEU A 51 7.58 -1.44 1.80
C LEU A 51 7.85 -2.90 2.22
N ALA A 52 8.71 -3.63 1.51
CA ALA A 52 9.08 -5.01 1.85
C ALA A 52 9.76 -5.09 3.23
N ALA A 53 10.73 -4.21 3.51
CA ALA A 53 11.41 -4.16 4.80
C ALA A 53 10.47 -3.79 5.96
N LYS A 54 9.45 -2.97 5.72
CA LYS A 54 8.41 -2.66 6.70
C LYS A 54 7.47 -3.83 6.93
N GLN A 55 7.05 -4.53 5.87
CA GLN A 55 6.18 -5.69 6.01
C GLN A 55 6.82 -6.79 6.86
N GLU A 56 8.13 -7.01 6.74
CA GLU A 56 8.85 -7.99 7.55
C GLU A 56 8.91 -7.64 9.04
N ARG A 57 8.91 -6.35 9.38
CA ARG A 57 9.13 -5.85 10.76
C ARG A 57 7.83 -5.46 11.48
N LEU A 58 6.74 -5.25 10.74
CA LEU A 58 5.46 -4.76 11.25
C LEU A 58 4.38 -5.86 11.21
N PRO A 59 3.25 -5.68 11.92
CA PRO A 59 2.17 -6.67 11.96
C PRO A 59 1.71 -7.15 10.57
N ALA A 60 1.52 -8.46 10.45
CA ALA A 60 1.26 -9.12 9.17
C ALA A 60 -0.13 -8.82 8.56
N ASP A 61 -1.09 -8.35 9.37
CA ASP A 61 -2.44 -7.98 8.94
C ASP A 61 -2.53 -6.53 8.42
N ILE A 62 -1.40 -5.80 8.35
CA ILE A 62 -1.34 -4.54 7.64
C ILE A 62 -1.62 -4.77 6.15
N ARG A 63 -2.55 -3.98 5.62
CA ARG A 63 -2.83 -3.89 4.19
C ARG A 63 -1.87 -2.88 3.58
N TRP A 64 -0.86 -3.39 2.87
CA TRP A 64 0.13 -2.55 2.20
C TRP A 64 -0.31 -2.15 0.79
N HIS A 65 -0.32 -0.85 0.53
CA HIS A 65 -0.63 -0.24 -0.76
C HIS A 65 0.65 0.29 -1.39
N MET A 66 0.97 -0.12 -2.61
CA MET A 66 2.04 0.49 -3.39
C MET A 66 1.46 1.68 -4.17
N ILE A 67 1.73 2.89 -3.70
CA ILE A 67 1.21 4.15 -4.26
C ILE A 67 2.23 4.89 -5.15
N GLY A 68 3.46 4.39 -5.19
CA GLY A 68 4.51 4.92 -6.07
C GLY A 68 4.59 4.19 -7.40
N HIS A 69 5.49 4.67 -8.26
CA HIS A 69 5.82 4.00 -9.51
C HIS A 69 6.40 2.60 -9.24
N LEU A 70 5.90 1.59 -9.96
CA LEU A 70 6.32 0.20 -9.81
C LEU A 70 7.12 -0.26 -11.03
N GLN A 71 8.43 -0.44 -10.83
CA GLN A 71 9.27 -1.06 -11.84
C GLN A 71 8.94 -2.55 -11.97
N SER A 72 8.80 -3.04 -13.20
CA SER A 72 8.36 -4.40 -13.50
C SER A 72 9.23 -5.50 -12.85
N ASN A 73 10.54 -5.32 -12.80
CA ASN A 73 11.47 -6.27 -12.16
C ASN A 73 11.34 -6.31 -10.62
N LYS A 74 10.63 -5.35 -10.02
CA LYS A 74 10.42 -5.26 -8.57
C LYS A 74 9.08 -5.85 -8.11
N VAL A 75 8.16 -6.16 -9.03
CA VAL A 75 6.85 -6.76 -8.72
C VAL A 75 6.97 -8.01 -7.85
N LYS A 76 7.95 -8.88 -8.14
CA LYS A 76 8.20 -10.13 -7.41
C LYS A 76 8.41 -9.96 -5.90
N TYR A 77 8.87 -8.80 -5.45
CA TYR A 77 9.09 -8.53 -4.02
C TYR A 77 7.79 -8.19 -3.30
N LEU A 78 6.79 -7.68 -4.01
CA LEU A 78 5.51 -7.27 -3.45
C LEU A 78 4.43 -8.35 -3.60
N ALA A 79 4.54 -9.17 -4.65
CA ALA A 79 3.54 -10.17 -5.00
C ALA A 79 3.08 -11.09 -3.84
N PRO A 80 3.96 -11.51 -2.91
CA PRO A 80 3.55 -12.38 -1.81
C PRO A 80 2.57 -11.76 -0.82
N PHE A 81 2.56 -10.43 -0.65
CA PHE A 81 1.86 -9.81 0.48
C PHE A 81 1.13 -8.51 0.17
N VAL A 82 1.40 -7.84 -0.96
CA VAL A 82 0.78 -6.54 -1.26
C VAL A 82 -0.73 -6.66 -1.33
N HIS A 83 -1.43 -5.64 -0.81
CA HIS A 83 -2.88 -5.58 -0.82
C HIS A 83 -3.40 -4.97 -2.13
N LEU A 84 -2.86 -3.82 -2.53
CA LEU A 84 -3.33 -3.09 -3.71
C LEU A 84 -2.19 -2.30 -4.38
N LEU A 85 -2.06 -2.43 -5.70
CA LEU A 85 -1.11 -1.66 -6.53
C LEU A 85 -1.84 -0.49 -7.20
N HIS A 86 -1.45 0.75 -6.89
CA HIS A 86 -2.16 1.94 -7.41
C HIS A 86 -1.54 2.48 -8.70
N GLY A 87 -0.24 2.24 -8.90
CA GLY A 87 0.57 2.87 -9.96
C GLY A 87 0.72 2.01 -11.22
N VAL A 88 -0.34 1.32 -11.66
CA VAL A 88 -0.27 0.48 -12.86
C VAL A 88 -0.63 1.28 -14.11
N ASP A 89 0.32 1.49 -15.01
CA ASP A 89 0.20 2.42 -16.15
C ASP A 89 0.27 1.75 -17.53
N SER A 90 0.44 0.42 -17.59
CA SER A 90 0.67 -0.28 -18.84
C SER A 90 0.25 -1.75 -18.80
N LEU A 91 -0.20 -2.27 -19.96
CA LEU A 91 -0.51 -3.69 -20.14
C LEU A 91 0.71 -4.59 -19.87
N LYS A 92 1.91 -4.11 -20.22
CA LYS A 92 3.17 -4.82 -19.95
C LYS A 92 3.36 -5.04 -18.44
N LEU A 93 3.13 -4.00 -17.63
CA LEU A 93 3.23 -4.13 -16.18
C LEU A 93 2.16 -5.06 -15.61
N LEU A 94 0.91 -4.97 -16.09
CA LEU A 94 -0.16 -5.91 -15.73
C LEU A 94 0.21 -7.36 -16.00
N GLY A 95 0.77 -7.67 -17.18
CA GLY A 95 1.21 -9.03 -17.50
C GLY A 95 2.30 -9.55 -16.57
N VAL A 96 3.21 -8.66 -16.13
CA VAL A 96 4.23 -9.02 -15.12
C VAL A 96 3.60 -9.24 -13.75
N ILE A 97 2.66 -8.37 -13.33
CA ILE A 97 1.91 -8.53 -12.08
C ILE A 97 1.18 -9.87 -12.06
N ASN A 98 0.43 -10.20 -13.11
CA ASN A 98 -0.29 -11.46 -13.20
C ASN A 98 0.65 -12.67 -13.06
N ARG A 99 1.77 -12.68 -13.78
CA ARG A 99 2.74 -13.78 -13.71
C ARG A 99 3.36 -13.94 -12.32
N GLU A 100 3.72 -12.84 -11.65
CA GLU A 100 4.29 -12.94 -10.29
C GLU A 100 3.21 -13.26 -9.24
N ALA A 101 1.96 -12.82 -9.46
CA ALA A 101 0.81 -13.19 -8.64
C ALA A 101 0.52 -14.69 -8.72
N GLU A 102 0.53 -15.27 -9.92
CA GLU A 102 0.40 -16.72 -10.16
C GLU A 102 1.48 -17.52 -9.42
N LYS A 103 2.75 -17.10 -9.49
CA LYS A 103 3.84 -17.73 -8.74
C LYS A 103 3.65 -17.65 -7.23
N ALA A 104 3.03 -16.59 -6.74
CA ALA A 104 2.70 -16.42 -5.33
C ALA A 104 1.38 -17.12 -4.93
N GLY A 105 0.64 -17.71 -5.88
CA GLY A 105 -0.67 -18.32 -5.63
C GLY A 105 -1.74 -17.30 -5.22
N ARG A 106 -1.65 -16.05 -5.70
CA ARG A 106 -2.54 -14.94 -5.33
C ARG A 106 -3.16 -14.28 -6.56
N VAL A 107 -4.28 -13.61 -6.33
CA VAL A 107 -4.79 -12.55 -7.22
C VAL A 107 -4.43 -11.22 -6.57
N ILE A 108 -3.82 -10.30 -7.32
CA ILE A 108 -3.38 -9.00 -6.81
C ILE A 108 -4.28 -7.92 -7.41
N ASP A 109 -4.97 -7.19 -6.55
CA ASP A 109 -5.78 -6.05 -6.96
C ASP A 109 -4.89 -4.90 -7.44
N CYS A 110 -5.34 -4.24 -8.50
CA CYS A 110 -4.63 -3.15 -9.16
C CYS A 110 -5.59 -2.03 -9.56
N LEU A 111 -5.10 -0.79 -9.51
CA LEU A 111 -5.75 0.37 -10.12
C LEU A 111 -4.94 0.83 -11.33
N LEU A 112 -5.66 1.29 -12.36
CA LEU A 112 -5.03 1.91 -13.53
C LEU A 112 -4.74 3.38 -13.25
N GLN A 113 -3.46 3.76 -13.33
CA GLN A 113 -3.03 5.13 -13.15
C GLN A 113 -3.22 5.90 -14.46
N ILE A 114 -4.14 6.87 -14.46
CA ILE A 114 -4.44 7.72 -15.60
C ILE A 114 -3.94 9.14 -15.32
N ARG A 115 -3.20 9.74 -16.26
CA ARG A 115 -2.84 11.15 -16.21
C ARG A 115 -4.03 11.98 -16.68
N ILE A 116 -4.66 12.70 -15.75
CA ILE A 116 -5.87 13.51 -16.02
C ILE A 116 -5.60 15.02 -16.18
N ALA A 117 -4.39 15.49 -15.85
CA ALA A 117 -3.99 16.89 -15.98
C ALA A 117 -2.49 17.00 -16.33
N LEU A 118 -2.10 18.14 -16.92
CA LEU A 118 -0.73 18.46 -17.39
C LEU A 118 0.16 19.03 -16.29
#